data_AF-A0AAP5HBV7-F1
#
_entry.id   AF-A0AAP5HBV7-F1
#
_cell.length_a   1.000
_cell.length_b   1.000
_cell.length_c   1.000
_cell.angle_alpha   90.00
_cell.angle_beta   90.00
_cell.angle_gamma   90.00
#
_symmetry.space_group_name_H-M   'P 1'
#
loop_
_entity.id
_entity.type
_entity.pdbx_description
1 polymer ?
#
loop_
_entity_poly.entity_id
_entity_poly.type
_entity_poly.pdbx_seq_one_letter_code
_entity_poly.pdbx_strand_id
1 'polypeptide(L)'
;MTKAAKDVIQPMDEAVRAEAKGLLREARSAALATLSPDGHPSASLVGLATDIDGTPVILISGLAAHTANIAGDPRASLLISPGGKGDPLAHARITLKVRARKIDRESDEGARIRRRYLARQPKSALYADFPDFSFFALDIEGASLNGGFARAFAPTPADLMSDPTHATALAEVEAGAVAHMNEDHADAIGLYATQLLGAKPGDWRAIGLDPDGLDMALGSAALRLPFPASVDGPGGLRRVLAELATKARAKAA
;
A
#
# COMPACT_ATOMS: atom_id res chain seq x y z
N MET A 1 -9.44 3.24 45.56
CA MET A 1 -10.22 2.81 44.38
C MET A 1 -9.42 3.16 43.13
N THR A 2 -8.77 2.18 42.53
CA THR A 2 -8.06 2.33 41.25
C THR A 2 -9.11 2.55 40.16
N LYS A 3 -9.16 3.77 39.62
CA LYS A 3 -9.99 4.10 38.45
C LYS A 3 -9.50 3.21 37.30
N ALA A 4 -10.33 2.28 36.83
CA ALA A 4 -10.02 1.48 35.66
C ALA A 4 -9.59 2.41 34.53
N ALA A 5 -8.41 2.16 33.95
CA ALA A 5 -7.90 2.95 32.84
C ALA A 5 -8.95 2.89 31.71
N LYS A 6 -9.41 4.06 31.24
CA LYS A 6 -10.26 4.12 30.06
C LYS A 6 -9.50 3.48 28.91
N ASP A 7 -10.15 2.56 28.20
CA ASP A 7 -9.58 2.05 26.95
C ASP A 7 -9.42 3.24 25.99
N VAL A 8 -8.17 3.50 25.61
CA VAL A 8 -7.79 4.62 24.74
C VAL A 8 -7.95 4.21 23.27
N ILE A 9 -8.08 2.90 23.01
CA ILE A 9 -8.26 2.36 21.67
C ILE A 9 -9.71 2.56 21.24
N GLN A 10 -9.88 3.23 20.10
CA GLN A 10 -11.17 3.50 19.50
C GLN A 10 -11.56 2.38 18.53
N PRO A 11 -12.87 2.18 18.27
CA PRO A 11 -13.34 1.20 17.31
C PRO A 11 -12.95 1.57 15.87
N MET A 12 -12.80 0.55 15.03
CA MET A 12 -12.56 0.71 13.59
C MET A 12 -13.89 0.89 12.85
N ASP A 13 -14.24 2.12 12.48
CA ASP A 13 -15.31 2.37 11.52
C ASP A 13 -14.79 2.31 10.08
N GLU A 14 -15.68 2.52 9.10
CA GLU A 14 -15.33 2.46 7.68
C GLU A 14 -14.36 3.57 7.25
N ALA A 15 -14.52 4.79 7.78
CA ALA A 15 -13.65 5.91 7.46
C ALA A 15 -12.22 5.69 8.01
N VAL A 16 -12.11 5.16 9.23
CA VAL A 16 -10.83 4.81 9.84
C VAL A 16 -10.17 3.65 9.09
N ARG A 17 -10.93 2.64 8.66
CA ARG A 17 -10.40 1.57 7.79
C ARG A 17 -9.88 2.12 6.46
N ALA A 18 -10.63 3.02 5.82
CA ALA A 18 -10.20 3.67 4.58
C ALA A 18 -8.92 4.50 4.77
N GLU A 19 -8.80 5.26 5.87
CA GLU A 19 -7.59 6.01 6.23
C GLU A 19 -6.39 5.07 6.44
N ALA A 20 -6.59 3.97 7.17
CA ALA A 20 -5.54 2.99 7.44
C ALA A 20 -5.05 2.28 6.16
N LYS A 21 -5.98 1.84 5.30
CA LYS A 21 -5.68 1.26 3.98
C LYS A 21 -4.98 2.29 3.09
N GLY A 22 -5.45 3.53 3.07
CA GLY A 22 -4.87 4.63 2.31
C GLY A 22 -3.41 4.87 2.67
N LEU A 23 -3.08 4.96 3.97
CA LEU A 23 -1.69 5.09 4.44
C LEU A 23 -0.78 3.99 3.87
N LEU A 24 -1.23 2.73 3.91
CA LEU A 24 -0.45 1.59 3.42
C LEU A 24 -0.31 1.60 1.89
N ARG A 25 -1.41 1.82 1.17
CA ARG A 25 -1.49 1.72 -0.29
C ARG A 25 -0.77 2.88 -1.02
N GLU A 26 -0.81 4.08 -0.44
CA GLU A 26 -0.15 5.25 -1.02
C GLU A 26 1.34 5.33 -0.71
N ALA A 27 1.80 4.64 0.35
CA ALA A 27 3.18 4.73 0.80
C ALA A 27 4.17 4.18 -0.24
N ARG A 28 5.22 4.96 -0.49
CA ARG A 28 6.36 4.58 -1.35
C ARG A 28 7.61 4.21 -0.56
N SER A 29 7.62 4.51 0.72
CA SER A 29 8.73 4.18 1.61
C SER A 29 8.22 4.02 3.03
N ALA A 30 8.96 3.28 3.83
CA ALA A 30 8.68 3.09 5.24
C ALA A 30 9.97 2.92 6.03
N ALA A 31 9.89 3.18 7.34
CA ALA A 31 10.94 2.80 8.27
C ALA A 31 10.70 1.35 8.71
N LEU A 32 11.63 0.47 8.38
CA LEU A 32 11.63 -0.94 8.75
C LEU A 32 12.54 -1.13 9.97
N ALA A 33 11.97 -1.58 11.08
CA ALA A 33 12.68 -2.00 12.28
C ALA A 33 12.81 -3.53 12.31
N THR A 34 14.03 -4.02 12.49
CA THR A 34 14.40 -5.44 12.54
C THR A 34 15.26 -5.72 13.78
N LEU A 35 15.46 -6.99 14.13
CA LEU A 35 16.33 -7.38 15.24
C LEU A 35 17.71 -7.77 14.70
N SER A 36 18.75 -7.09 15.16
CA SER A 36 20.13 -7.52 14.88
C SER A 36 20.51 -8.76 15.70
N PRO A 37 21.59 -9.49 15.34
CA PRO A 37 21.92 -10.77 15.97
C PRO A 37 22.15 -10.72 17.50
N ASP A 38 22.52 -9.56 18.04
CA ASP A 38 22.67 -9.33 19.49
C ASP A 38 21.35 -8.95 20.20
N GLY A 39 20.25 -8.88 19.44
CA GLY A 39 18.93 -8.48 19.90
C GLY A 39 18.65 -6.98 19.88
N HIS A 40 19.59 -6.14 19.43
CA HIS A 40 19.36 -4.70 19.35
C HIS A 40 18.41 -4.35 18.18
N PRO A 41 17.41 -3.46 18.38
CA PRO A 41 16.54 -3.03 17.30
C PRO A 41 17.30 -2.13 16.32
N SER A 42 17.22 -2.47 15.02
CA SER A 42 17.83 -1.71 13.94
C SER A 42 16.76 -1.17 13.00
N ALA A 43 16.74 0.15 12.82
CA ALA A 43 15.82 0.84 11.90
C ALA A 43 16.53 1.21 10.58
N SER A 44 15.86 0.98 9.46
CA SER A 44 16.35 1.35 8.13
C SER A 44 15.22 1.83 7.22
N LEU A 45 15.54 2.67 6.25
CA LEU A 45 14.56 3.10 5.23
C LEU A 45 14.47 2.04 4.13
N VAL A 46 13.24 1.67 3.75
CA VAL A 46 12.98 0.74 2.64
C VAL A 46 12.00 1.34 1.64
N GLY A 47 12.15 0.99 0.36
CA GLY A 47 11.14 1.26 -0.66
C GLY A 47 9.97 0.30 -0.51
N LEU A 48 8.75 0.82 -0.60
CA LEU A 48 7.51 0.10 -0.32
C LEU A 48 6.59 0.07 -1.54
N ALA A 49 5.90 -1.04 -1.73
CA ALA A 49 4.72 -1.20 -2.57
C ALA A 49 3.74 -2.17 -1.88
N THR A 50 2.62 -2.49 -2.52
CA THR A 50 1.68 -3.52 -2.03
C THR A 50 1.33 -4.53 -3.12
N ASP A 51 1.14 -5.80 -2.75
CA ASP A 51 0.46 -6.77 -3.62
C ASP A 51 -1.05 -6.47 -3.68
N ILE A 52 -1.78 -7.21 -4.50
CA ILE A 52 -3.19 -6.95 -4.80
C ILE A 52 -4.08 -6.96 -3.54
N ASP A 53 -3.82 -7.81 -2.58
CA ASP A 53 -4.59 -7.92 -1.32
C ASP A 53 -4.21 -6.87 -0.27
N GLY A 54 -3.13 -6.10 -0.47
CA GLY A 54 -2.64 -5.12 0.49
C GLY A 54 -1.38 -5.53 1.21
N THR A 55 -0.89 -6.74 0.99
CA THR A 55 0.36 -7.23 1.57
C THR A 55 1.50 -6.26 1.22
N PRO A 56 2.16 -5.63 2.22
CA PRO A 56 3.30 -4.77 1.98
C PRO A 56 4.47 -5.56 1.40
N VAL A 57 5.11 -5.00 0.37
CA VAL A 57 6.25 -5.61 -0.32
C VAL A 57 7.45 -4.68 -0.27
N ILE A 58 8.61 -5.25 0.06
CA ILE A 58 9.91 -4.59 -0.02
C ILE A 58 10.85 -5.32 -0.98
N LEU A 59 11.82 -4.60 -1.53
CA LEU A 59 12.92 -5.12 -2.34
C LEU A 59 14.23 -4.71 -1.67
N ILE A 60 15.00 -5.68 -1.19
CA ILE A 60 16.19 -5.44 -0.36
C ILE A 60 17.41 -6.22 -0.89
N SER A 61 18.61 -5.64 -0.75
CA SER A 61 19.88 -6.30 -1.12
C SER A 61 20.29 -7.29 -0.04
N GLY A 62 20.86 -8.42 -0.44
CA GLY A 62 21.49 -9.42 0.42
C GLY A 62 22.65 -8.88 1.24
N LEU A 63 23.22 -7.74 0.84
CA LEU A 63 24.32 -7.07 1.56
C LEU A 63 23.83 -6.13 2.67
N ALA A 64 22.53 -5.83 2.74
CA ALA A 64 21.99 -4.91 3.72
C ALA A 64 21.83 -5.58 5.10
N ALA A 65 22.11 -4.83 6.18
CA ALA A 65 21.98 -5.32 7.54
C ALA A 65 20.55 -5.84 7.85
N HIS A 66 19.50 -5.14 7.39
CA HIS A 66 18.12 -5.58 7.59
C HIS A 66 17.82 -6.94 6.92
N THR A 67 18.54 -7.32 5.86
CA THR A 67 18.34 -8.61 5.19
C THR A 67 18.92 -9.75 6.02
N ALA A 68 20.13 -9.56 6.57
CA ALA A 68 20.71 -10.51 7.51
C ALA A 68 19.85 -10.63 8.79
N ASN A 69 19.34 -9.51 9.30
CA ASN A 69 18.44 -9.48 10.45
C ASN A 69 17.16 -10.29 10.19
N ILE A 70 16.47 -10.05 9.07
CA ILE A 70 15.25 -10.78 8.68
C ILE A 70 15.50 -12.27 8.49
N ALA A 71 16.67 -12.64 7.94
CA ALA A 71 17.03 -14.05 7.76
C ALA A 71 17.21 -14.77 9.11
N GLY A 72 17.71 -14.07 10.14
CA GLY A 72 17.84 -14.60 11.50
C GLY A 72 16.55 -14.59 12.30
N ASP A 73 15.75 -13.52 12.19
CA ASP A 73 14.42 -13.38 12.80
C ASP A 73 13.49 -12.64 11.84
N PRO A 74 12.45 -13.30 11.28
CA PRO A 74 11.59 -12.69 10.29
C PRO A 74 10.61 -11.67 10.88
N ARG A 75 10.56 -11.49 12.20
CA ARG A 75 9.71 -10.47 12.83
C ARG A 75 10.28 -9.09 12.59
N ALA A 76 9.43 -8.19 12.09
CA ALA A 76 9.80 -6.79 11.88
C ALA A 76 8.64 -5.85 12.24
N SER A 77 8.95 -4.57 12.34
CA SER A 77 7.95 -3.52 12.41
C SER A 77 8.12 -2.54 11.26
N LEU A 78 7.01 -2.11 10.66
CA LEU A 78 6.99 -1.22 9.52
C LEU A 78 6.22 0.06 9.88
N LEU A 79 6.91 1.18 10.03
CA LEU A 79 6.30 2.48 10.27
C LEU A 79 6.09 3.22 8.95
N ILE A 80 4.85 3.61 8.72
CA ILE A 80 4.42 4.45 7.60
C ILE A 80 3.90 5.77 8.17
N SER A 81 4.54 6.86 7.79
CA SER A 81 4.15 8.21 8.18
C SER A 81 4.42 9.17 7.01
N PRO A 82 3.40 9.48 6.19
CA PRO A 82 3.55 10.42 5.08
C PRO A 82 3.91 11.84 5.53
N GLY A 83 3.60 12.19 6.78
CA GLY A 83 3.76 13.53 7.32
C GLY A 83 2.85 14.55 6.63
N GLY A 84 3.25 15.82 6.69
CA GLY A 84 2.52 16.92 6.10
C GLY A 84 3.06 18.27 6.59
N LYS A 85 2.40 19.36 6.21
CA LYS A 85 2.76 20.70 6.72
C LYS A 85 2.37 20.84 8.20
N GLY A 86 3.12 21.62 8.96
CA GLY A 86 2.86 21.87 10.38
C GLY A 86 3.48 20.81 11.30
N ASP A 87 2.84 20.54 12.44
CA ASP A 87 3.31 19.57 13.42
C ASP A 87 3.29 18.14 12.86
N PRO A 88 4.44 17.43 12.78
CA PRO A 88 4.50 16.05 12.33
C PRO A 88 3.57 15.09 13.11
N LEU A 89 3.33 15.36 14.40
CA LEU A 89 2.51 14.52 15.28
C LEU A 89 1.00 14.74 15.10
N ALA A 90 0.60 15.71 14.28
CA ALA A 90 -0.80 15.92 13.91
C ALA A 90 -1.26 14.97 12.78
N HIS A 91 -0.33 14.44 11.98
CA HIS A 91 -0.65 13.65 10.78
C HIS A 91 -0.86 12.17 11.08
N ALA A 92 -1.69 11.50 10.30
CA ALA A 92 -1.91 10.07 10.47
C ALA A 92 -0.64 9.25 10.20
N ARG A 93 -0.45 8.19 10.99
CA ARG A 93 0.67 7.24 10.87
C ARG A 93 0.26 5.87 11.37
N ILE A 94 0.79 4.83 10.74
CA ILE A 94 0.51 3.44 11.10
C ILE A 94 1.82 2.68 11.27
N THR A 95 1.90 1.92 12.36
CA THR A 95 2.98 0.97 12.61
C THR A 95 2.43 -0.44 12.49
N LEU A 96 2.92 -1.20 11.52
CA LEU A 96 2.56 -2.60 11.32
C LEU A 96 3.52 -3.48 12.11
N LYS A 97 2.98 -4.55 12.71
CA LYS A 97 3.72 -5.72 13.16
C LYS A 97 3.66 -6.73 12.03
N VAL A 98 4.81 -7.13 11.51
CA VAL A 98 4.87 -7.96 10.30
C VAL A 98 5.85 -9.11 10.45
N ARG A 99 5.62 -10.15 9.67
CA ARG A 99 6.58 -11.23 9.43
C ARG A 99 7.03 -11.20 7.99
N ALA A 100 8.34 -11.11 7.78
CA ALA A 100 8.92 -11.09 6.44
C ALA A 100 9.01 -12.51 5.87
N ARG A 101 8.48 -12.68 4.67
CA ARG A 101 8.52 -13.92 3.88
C ARG A 101 9.21 -13.62 2.55
N LYS A 102 10.32 -14.30 2.29
CA LYS A 102 11.05 -14.18 1.03
C LYS A 102 10.19 -14.74 -0.10
N ILE A 103 10.12 -14.00 -1.20
CA ILE A 103 9.35 -14.38 -2.38
C ILE A 103 10.25 -15.12 -3.36
N ASP A 104 9.76 -16.24 -3.87
CA ASP A 104 10.38 -16.94 -4.99
C ASP A 104 10.15 -16.16 -6.29
N ARG A 105 11.23 -15.75 -6.94
CA ARG A 105 11.20 -14.93 -8.15
C ARG A 105 10.57 -15.65 -9.35
N GLU A 106 10.71 -16.97 -9.41
CA GLU A 106 10.26 -17.77 -10.54
C GLU A 106 8.78 -18.21 -10.39
N SER A 107 8.15 -17.85 -9.28
CA SER A 107 6.73 -18.13 -9.03
C SER A 107 5.81 -17.09 -9.69
N ASP A 108 4.54 -17.46 -9.89
CA ASP A 108 3.51 -16.52 -10.36
C ASP A 108 3.31 -15.35 -9.38
N GLU A 109 3.44 -15.60 -8.07
CA GLU A 109 3.46 -14.55 -7.03
C GLU A 109 4.64 -13.60 -7.25
N GLY A 110 5.84 -14.14 -7.50
CA GLY A 110 7.05 -13.37 -7.79
C GLY A 110 6.92 -12.48 -9.01
N ALA A 111 6.39 -13.00 -10.12
CA ALA A 111 6.15 -12.24 -11.33
C ALA A 111 5.15 -11.08 -11.10
N ARG A 112 4.04 -11.36 -10.39
CA ARG A 112 3.04 -10.35 -10.03
C ARG A 112 3.62 -9.27 -9.12
N ILE A 113 4.31 -9.67 -8.05
CA ILE A 113 4.94 -8.76 -7.09
C ILE A 113 5.96 -7.86 -7.78
N ARG A 114 6.85 -8.42 -8.62
CA ARG A 114 7.84 -7.65 -9.37
C ARG A 114 7.16 -6.57 -10.23
N ARG A 115 6.13 -6.93 -10.99
CA ARG A 115 5.36 -5.98 -11.81
C ARG A 115 4.82 -4.82 -10.96
N ARG A 116 4.07 -5.13 -9.90
CA ARG A 116 3.44 -4.12 -9.03
C ARG A 116 4.48 -3.24 -8.33
N TYR A 117 5.54 -3.85 -7.82
CA TYR A 117 6.62 -3.12 -7.17
C TYR A 117 7.28 -2.14 -8.13
N LEU A 118 7.62 -2.55 -9.36
CA LEU A 118 8.26 -1.68 -10.35
C LEU A 118 7.31 -0.59 -10.88
N ALA A 119 6.01 -0.86 -10.99
CA ALA A 119 5.02 0.17 -11.32
C ALA A 119 4.98 1.28 -10.25
N ARG A 120 5.12 0.92 -8.97
CA ARG A 120 5.23 1.87 -7.86
C ARG A 120 6.63 2.50 -7.75
N GLN A 121 7.68 1.75 -8.03
CA GLN A 121 9.10 2.10 -7.86
C GLN A 121 9.91 1.90 -9.15
N PRO A 122 9.69 2.74 -10.18
CA PRO A 122 10.28 2.51 -11.50
C PRO A 122 11.81 2.55 -11.50
N LYS A 123 12.42 3.35 -10.61
CA LYS A 123 13.88 3.42 -10.47
C LYS A 123 14.51 2.12 -9.97
N SER A 124 13.73 1.26 -9.31
CA SER A 124 14.21 -0.03 -8.81
C SER A 124 14.51 -1.03 -9.92
N ALA A 125 14.00 -0.81 -11.14
CA ALA A 125 14.33 -1.66 -12.29
C ALA A 125 15.84 -1.74 -12.57
N LEU A 126 16.62 -0.74 -12.13
CA LEU A 126 18.08 -0.72 -12.28
C LEU A 126 18.80 -1.81 -11.47
N TYR A 127 18.16 -2.38 -10.44
CA TYR A 127 18.79 -3.34 -9.53
C TYR A 127 17.86 -4.50 -9.11
N ALA A 128 16.56 -4.45 -9.47
CA ALA A 128 15.57 -5.46 -9.05
C ALA A 128 15.88 -6.87 -9.55
N ASP A 129 16.62 -7.00 -10.65
CA ASP A 129 17.00 -8.27 -11.25
C ASP A 129 18.42 -8.72 -10.86
N PHE A 130 19.10 -7.96 -10.00
CA PHE A 130 20.40 -8.39 -9.50
C PHE A 130 20.26 -9.64 -8.60
N PRO A 131 21.20 -10.60 -8.67
CA PRO A 131 21.11 -11.86 -7.92
C PRO A 131 21.02 -11.67 -6.40
N ASP A 132 21.66 -10.62 -5.87
CA ASP A 132 21.68 -10.33 -4.43
C ASP A 132 20.43 -9.60 -3.95
N PHE A 133 19.61 -9.02 -4.83
CA PHE A 133 18.34 -8.42 -4.42
C PHE A 133 17.25 -9.48 -4.27
N SER A 134 16.27 -9.24 -3.41
CA SER A 134 15.15 -10.15 -3.21
C SER A 134 13.90 -9.40 -2.78
N PHE A 135 12.75 -9.83 -3.29
CA PHE A 135 11.44 -9.37 -2.83
C PHE A 135 11.05 -10.10 -1.54
N PHE A 136 10.45 -9.37 -0.60
CA PHE A 136 9.84 -9.92 0.60
C PHE A 136 8.42 -9.39 0.73
N ALA A 137 7.47 -10.28 0.96
CA ALA A 137 6.16 -9.95 1.47
C ALA A 137 6.24 -9.80 2.99
N LEU A 138 5.52 -8.83 3.54
CA LEU A 138 5.48 -8.54 4.96
C LEU A 138 4.08 -8.91 5.50
N ASP A 139 3.90 -10.16 5.90
CA ASP A 139 2.62 -10.68 6.38
C ASP A 139 2.22 -9.93 7.65
N ILE A 140 1.05 -9.25 7.64
CA ILE A 140 0.61 -8.39 8.75
C ILE A 140 0.08 -9.26 9.90
N GLU A 141 0.65 -9.10 11.10
CA GLU A 141 0.21 -9.77 12.32
C GLU A 141 -0.64 -8.83 13.21
N GLY A 142 -0.60 -7.52 12.96
CA GLY A 142 -1.42 -6.49 13.61
C GLY A 142 -0.87 -5.09 13.39
N ALA A 143 -1.57 -4.06 13.87
CA ALA A 143 -1.15 -2.68 13.67
C ALA A 143 -1.47 -1.76 14.85
N SER A 144 -0.77 -0.63 14.90
CA SER A 144 -1.13 0.54 15.71
C SER A 144 -1.30 1.73 14.78
N LEU A 145 -2.51 2.26 14.70
CA LEU A 145 -2.82 3.45 13.92
C LEU A 145 -2.99 4.63 14.87
N ASN A 146 -2.29 5.71 14.56
CA ASN A 146 -2.55 7.00 15.15
C ASN A 146 -3.08 7.93 14.05
N GLY A 147 -4.35 8.31 14.12
CA GLY A 147 -5.03 9.17 13.16
C GLY A 147 -4.84 10.67 13.43
N GLY A 148 -3.82 11.05 14.20
CA GLY A 148 -3.63 12.41 14.71
C GLY A 148 -3.94 12.50 16.21
N PHE A 149 -4.10 13.74 16.71
CA PHE A 149 -4.27 13.96 18.16
C PHE A 149 -5.47 13.19 18.73
N ALA A 150 -5.20 12.45 19.81
CA ALA A 150 -6.18 11.66 20.55
C ALA A 150 -6.99 10.64 19.73
N ARG A 151 -6.49 10.22 18.56
CA ARG A 151 -7.09 9.20 17.70
C ARG A 151 -6.18 7.97 17.63
N ALA A 152 -6.42 6.98 18.49
CA ALA A 152 -5.63 5.76 18.57
C ALA A 152 -6.49 4.53 18.25
N PHE A 153 -6.01 3.67 17.37
CA PHE A 153 -6.70 2.47 16.92
C PHE A 153 -5.73 1.29 16.84
N ALA A 154 -6.26 0.07 16.87
CA ALA A 154 -5.50 -1.17 16.73
C ALA A 154 -6.08 -2.03 15.58
N PRO A 155 -5.82 -1.67 14.31
CA PRO A 155 -6.33 -2.43 13.17
C PRO A 155 -5.82 -3.87 13.18
N THR A 156 -6.69 -4.79 12.80
CA THR A 156 -6.35 -6.19 12.52
C THR A 156 -5.97 -6.36 11.05
N PRO A 157 -5.40 -7.51 10.63
CA PRO A 157 -5.17 -7.79 9.21
C PRO A 157 -6.45 -7.67 8.37
N ALA A 158 -7.60 -8.10 8.90
CA ALA A 158 -8.89 -7.99 8.21
C ALA A 158 -9.36 -6.54 7.99
N ASP A 159 -8.91 -5.58 8.81
CA ASP A 159 -9.20 -4.17 8.61
C ASP A 159 -8.34 -3.54 7.50
N LEU A 160 -7.16 -4.11 7.23
CA LEU A 160 -6.13 -3.54 6.36
C LEU A 160 -6.05 -4.22 4.99
N MET A 161 -6.40 -5.50 4.91
CA MET A 161 -6.34 -6.29 3.69
C MET A 161 -7.66 -6.19 2.91
N SER A 162 -7.58 -6.40 1.61
CA SER A 162 -8.75 -6.62 0.76
C SER A 162 -9.31 -8.03 0.99
N ASP A 163 -10.59 -8.23 0.64
CA ASP A 163 -11.16 -9.57 0.69
C ASP A 163 -10.34 -10.54 -0.18
N PRO A 164 -9.92 -11.71 0.34
CA PRO A 164 -9.02 -12.62 -0.38
C PRO A 164 -9.67 -13.22 -1.62
N THR A 165 -10.99 -13.42 -1.62
CA THR A 165 -11.73 -13.93 -2.78
C THR A 165 -11.74 -12.90 -3.89
N HIS A 166 -12.04 -11.65 -3.54
CA HIS A 166 -12.03 -10.54 -4.49
C HIS A 166 -10.62 -10.26 -5.04
N ALA A 167 -9.61 -10.30 -4.17
CA ALA A 167 -8.21 -10.10 -4.55
C ALA A 167 -7.75 -11.18 -5.54
N THR A 168 -8.10 -12.44 -5.28
CA THR A 168 -7.82 -13.56 -6.19
C THR A 168 -8.52 -13.38 -7.54
N ALA A 169 -9.81 -13.01 -7.54
CA ALA A 169 -10.59 -12.80 -8.75
C ALA A 169 -10.03 -11.69 -9.66
N LEU A 170 -9.33 -10.72 -9.08
CA LEU A 170 -8.67 -9.65 -9.85
C LEU A 170 -7.22 -9.95 -10.24
N ALA A 171 -6.51 -10.82 -9.50
CA ALA A 171 -5.07 -11.03 -9.67
C ALA A 171 -4.67 -11.40 -11.11
N GLU A 172 -5.49 -12.21 -11.78
CA GLU A 172 -5.26 -12.66 -13.16
C GLU A 172 -5.47 -11.55 -14.20
N VAL A 173 -6.43 -10.64 -13.97
CA VAL A 173 -6.82 -9.62 -14.95
C VAL A 173 -6.17 -8.26 -14.72
N GLU A 174 -5.59 -8.04 -13.55
CA GLU A 174 -5.13 -6.73 -13.09
C GLU A 174 -4.10 -6.10 -14.02
N ALA A 175 -3.14 -6.89 -14.52
CA ALA A 175 -2.11 -6.41 -15.43
C ALA A 175 -2.70 -5.82 -16.72
N GLY A 176 -3.65 -6.55 -17.32
CA GLY A 176 -4.34 -6.12 -18.54
C GLY A 176 -5.24 -4.92 -18.28
N ALA A 177 -5.92 -4.87 -17.13
CA ALA A 177 -6.75 -3.73 -16.76
C ALA A 177 -5.94 -2.44 -16.57
N VAL A 178 -4.78 -2.52 -15.89
CA VAL A 178 -3.87 -1.37 -15.72
C VAL A 178 -3.31 -0.91 -17.07
N ALA A 179 -2.91 -1.83 -17.95
CA ALA A 179 -2.43 -1.48 -19.29
C ALA A 179 -3.52 -0.76 -20.10
N HIS A 180 -4.71 -1.36 -20.19
CA HIS A 180 -5.85 -0.78 -20.89
C HIS A 180 -6.24 0.60 -20.36
N MET A 181 -6.27 0.80 -19.04
CA MET A 181 -6.56 2.11 -18.46
C MET A 181 -5.54 3.17 -18.87
N ASN A 182 -4.25 2.81 -18.92
CA ASN A 182 -3.20 3.74 -19.30
C ASN A 182 -3.14 4.01 -20.82
N GLU A 183 -3.53 3.04 -21.65
CA GLU A 183 -3.52 3.16 -23.11
C GLU A 183 -4.75 3.92 -23.62
N ASP A 184 -5.94 3.55 -23.14
CA ASP A 184 -7.20 3.97 -23.73
C ASP A 184 -7.96 5.00 -22.87
N HIS A 185 -7.60 5.17 -21.59
CA HIS A 185 -8.37 5.99 -20.62
C HIS A 185 -7.50 6.96 -19.81
N ALA A 186 -6.40 7.46 -20.39
CA ALA A 186 -5.53 8.43 -19.74
C ALA A 186 -6.26 9.74 -19.35
N ASP A 187 -7.28 10.14 -20.11
CA ASP A 187 -8.17 11.27 -19.79
C ASP A 187 -8.94 11.01 -18.47
N ALA A 188 -9.50 9.81 -18.31
CA ALA A 188 -10.24 9.44 -17.12
C ALA A 188 -9.33 9.39 -15.89
N ILE A 189 -8.10 8.84 -16.03
CA ILE A 189 -7.09 8.83 -14.96
C ILE A 189 -6.76 10.27 -14.52
N GLY A 190 -6.55 11.17 -15.48
CA GLY A 190 -6.32 12.59 -15.19
C GLY A 190 -7.48 13.21 -14.41
N LEU A 191 -8.72 12.96 -14.84
CA LEU A 191 -9.92 13.45 -14.17
C LEU A 191 -10.11 12.84 -12.76
N TYR A 192 -9.77 11.57 -12.56
CA TYR A 192 -9.77 10.96 -11.23
C TYR A 192 -8.84 11.72 -10.28
N ALA A 193 -7.60 11.92 -10.71
CA ALA A 193 -6.60 12.61 -9.90
C ALA A 193 -7.03 14.05 -9.58
N THR A 194 -7.48 14.82 -10.57
CA THR A 194 -7.78 16.25 -10.36
C THR A 194 -9.17 16.50 -9.75
N GLN A 195 -10.22 15.84 -10.25
CA GLN A 195 -11.61 16.16 -9.89
C GLN A 195 -12.12 15.38 -8.69
N LEU A 196 -11.62 14.15 -8.50
CA LEU A 196 -12.03 13.31 -7.38
C LEU A 196 -11.08 13.43 -6.19
N LEU A 197 -9.76 13.58 -6.45
CA LEU A 197 -8.73 13.62 -5.40
C LEU A 197 -8.09 15.01 -5.19
N GLY A 198 -8.44 16.02 -6.00
CA GLY A 198 -7.94 17.39 -5.82
C GLY A 198 -6.45 17.56 -6.14
N ALA A 199 -5.86 16.62 -6.88
CA ALA A 199 -4.46 16.67 -7.25
C ALA A 199 -4.20 17.71 -8.35
N LYS A 200 -2.93 18.11 -8.51
CA LYS A 200 -2.52 18.95 -9.63
C LYS A 200 -2.68 18.20 -10.97
N PRO A 201 -2.96 18.92 -12.08
CA PRO A 201 -2.90 18.33 -13.42
C PRO A 201 -1.51 17.74 -13.73
N GLY A 202 -1.48 16.70 -14.56
CA GLY A 202 -0.26 16.03 -15.01
C GLY A 202 -0.55 14.71 -15.70
N ASP A 203 0.50 14.07 -16.22
CA ASP A 203 0.45 12.73 -16.83
C ASP A 203 0.35 11.65 -15.73
N TRP A 204 -0.82 11.60 -15.08
CA TRP A 204 -1.12 10.59 -14.08
C TRP A 204 -1.28 9.24 -14.75
N ARG A 205 -0.63 8.21 -14.18
CA ARG A 205 -0.72 6.83 -14.68
C ARG A 205 -1.29 5.90 -13.62
N ALA A 206 -2.14 4.98 -14.04
CA ALA A 206 -2.54 3.83 -13.23
C ALA A 206 -1.31 2.94 -13.00
N ILE A 207 -1.08 2.53 -11.76
CA ILE A 207 0.07 1.69 -11.39
C ILE A 207 -0.30 0.46 -10.58
N GLY A 208 -1.57 0.36 -10.19
CA GLY A 208 -2.11 -0.78 -9.46
C GLY A 208 -3.62 -0.67 -9.40
N LEU A 209 -4.28 -1.80 -9.62
CA LEU A 209 -5.70 -1.99 -9.29
C LEU A 209 -5.81 -3.08 -8.24
N ASP A 210 -6.79 -2.94 -7.35
CA ASP A 210 -7.12 -3.94 -6.34
C ASP A 210 -8.63 -3.87 -6.05
N PRO A 211 -9.19 -4.81 -5.26
CA PRO A 211 -10.62 -4.82 -4.99
C PRO A 211 -11.17 -3.52 -4.40
N ASP A 212 -10.34 -2.75 -3.71
CA ASP A 212 -10.77 -1.60 -2.93
C ASP A 212 -10.39 -0.27 -3.59
N GLY A 213 -9.71 -0.26 -4.73
CA GLY A 213 -9.32 1.00 -5.37
C GLY A 213 -8.37 0.93 -6.56
N LEU A 214 -8.03 2.13 -7.03
CA LEU A 214 -7.05 2.41 -8.09
C LEU A 214 -5.91 3.26 -7.54
N ASP A 215 -4.69 2.75 -7.65
CA ASP A 215 -3.48 3.49 -7.32
C ASP A 215 -2.93 4.20 -8.57
N MET A 216 -2.57 5.47 -8.40
CA MET A 216 -2.04 6.32 -9.46
C MET A 216 -0.69 6.94 -9.08
N ALA A 217 0.09 7.34 -10.09
CA ALA A 217 1.38 7.97 -9.91
C ALA A 217 1.58 9.16 -10.86
N LEU A 218 2.27 10.18 -10.37
CA LEU A 218 2.84 11.28 -11.17
C LEU A 218 4.26 11.57 -10.66
N GLY A 219 5.26 11.03 -11.35
CA GLY A 219 6.66 11.10 -10.91
C GLY A 219 6.87 10.42 -9.55
N SER A 220 7.26 11.20 -8.52
CA SER A 220 7.40 10.69 -7.15
C SER A 220 6.08 10.64 -6.38
N ALA A 221 5.03 11.34 -6.85
CA ALA A 221 3.73 11.38 -6.18
C ALA A 221 2.97 10.06 -6.37
N ALA A 222 2.19 9.73 -5.35
CA ALA A 222 1.33 8.57 -5.25
C ALA A 222 -0.04 9.03 -4.78
N LEU A 223 -1.11 8.46 -5.36
CA LEU A 223 -2.47 8.69 -4.91
C LEU A 223 -3.24 7.38 -4.96
N ARG A 224 -4.23 7.25 -4.09
CA ARG A 224 -5.22 6.19 -4.15
C ARG A 224 -6.60 6.78 -4.37
N LEU A 225 -7.32 6.26 -5.36
CA LEU A 225 -8.75 6.46 -5.51
C LEU A 225 -9.47 5.27 -4.88
N PRO A 226 -10.07 5.40 -3.67
CA PRO A 226 -10.85 4.33 -3.07
C PRO A 226 -12.13 4.09 -3.88
N PHE A 227 -12.48 2.82 -4.06
CA PHE A 227 -13.80 2.47 -4.59
C PHE A 227 -14.88 2.62 -3.51
N PRO A 228 -16.13 2.97 -3.89
CA PRO A 228 -17.23 3.07 -2.93
C PRO A 228 -17.55 1.75 -2.21
N ALA A 229 -17.24 0.61 -2.85
CA ALA A 229 -17.36 -0.73 -2.29
C ALA A 229 -16.30 -1.63 -2.94
N SER A 230 -15.95 -2.71 -2.25
CA SER A 230 -15.01 -3.70 -2.77
C SER A 230 -15.60 -4.37 -4.02
N VAL A 231 -14.81 -4.52 -5.09
CA VAL A 231 -15.23 -5.19 -6.32
C VAL A 231 -14.84 -6.66 -6.30
N ASP A 232 -15.76 -7.52 -6.76
CA ASP A 232 -15.67 -8.98 -6.69
C ASP A 232 -15.04 -9.63 -7.92
N GLY A 233 -14.67 -8.84 -8.94
CA GLY A 233 -14.07 -9.35 -10.16
C GLY A 233 -14.06 -8.36 -11.33
N PRO A 234 -13.69 -8.81 -12.54
CA PRO A 234 -13.45 -7.94 -13.70
C PRO A 234 -14.69 -7.13 -14.12
N GLY A 235 -15.88 -7.72 -13.99
CA GLY A 235 -17.15 -7.05 -14.30
C GLY A 235 -17.45 -5.91 -13.33
N GLY A 236 -17.24 -6.14 -12.03
CA GLY A 236 -17.37 -5.12 -10.99
C GLY A 236 -16.37 -3.99 -11.18
N LEU A 237 -15.11 -4.33 -11.47
CA LEU A 237 -14.04 -3.38 -11.75
C LEU A 237 -14.37 -2.45 -12.93
N ARG A 238 -14.85 -3.00 -14.06
CA ARG A 238 -15.24 -2.17 -15.21
C ARG A 238 -16.38 -1.20 -14.87
N ARG A 239 -17.41 -1.68 -14.16
CA ARG A 239 -18.55 -0.84 -13.76
C ARG A 239 -18.12 0.32 -12.86
N VAL A 240 -17.36 0.04 -11.80
CA VAL A 240 -16.97 1.07 -10.84
C VAL A 240 -16.07 2.15 -11.49
N LEU A 241 -15.16 1.76 -12.39
CA LEU A 241 -14.32 2.73 -13.11
C LEU A 241 -15.16 3.62 -14.04
N ALA A 242 -16.13 3.05 -14.76
CA ALA A 242 -17.04 3.82 -15.61
C ALA A 242 -17.92 4.80 -14.81
N GLU A 243 -18.43 4.38 -13.66
CA GLU A 243 -19.20 5.23 -12.74
C GLU A 243 -18.35 6.38 -12.20
N LEU A 244 -17.12 6.07 -11.75
CA LEU A 244 -16.17 7.08 -11.29
C LEU A 244 -15.80 8.06 -12.41
N ALA A 245 -15.67 7.59 -13.66
CA ALA A 245 -15.36 8.45 -14.81
C ALA A 245 -16.50 9.42 -15.09
N THR A 246 -17.74 8.93 -15.03
CA THR A 246 -18.95 9.75 -15.16
C THR A 246 -19.01 10.81 -14.07
N LYS A 247 -18.74 10.43 -12.81
CA LYS A 247 -18.69 11.36 -11.67
C LYS A 247 -17.60 12.42 -11.82
N ALA A 248 -16.42 12.03 -12.30
CA ALA A 248 -15.29 12.96 -12.49
C ALA A 248 -15.57 13.96 -13.61
N ARG A 249 -16.16 13.51 -14.73
CA ARG A 249 -16.58 14.36 -15.85
C ARG A 249 -17.67 15.36 -15.43
N ALA A 250 -18.64 14.91 -14.63
CA ALA A 250 -19.69 15.79 -14.11
C ALA A 250 -19.17 16.89 -13.18
N LYS A 251 -18.05 16.68 -12.49
CA LYS A 251 -17.38 17.72 -11.69
C LYS A 251 -16.52 18.69 -12.50
N ALA A 252 -16.07 18.27 -13.68
CA ALA A 252 -15.26 19.10 -14.56
C ALA A 252 -16.09 20.01 -15.47
N ALA A 253 -17.37 19.68 -15.66
CA ALA A 253 -18.37 20.46 -16.38
C ALA A 253 -18.84 21.66 -15.53
#